data_AF-A0A944D816-F1
#
_entry.id   AF-A0A944D816-F1
#
_cell.length_a   1.000
_cell.length_b   1.000
_cell.length_c   1.000
_cell.angle_alpha   90.00
_cell.angle_beta   90.00
_cell.angle_gamma   90.00
#
_symmetry.space_group_name_H-M   'P 1'
#
loop_
_entity.id
_entity.type
_entity.pdbx_description
1 polymer ?
#
loop_
_entity_poly.entity_id
_entity_poly.type
_entity_poly.pdbx_seq_one_letter_code
_entity_poly.pdbx_strand_id
1 'polypeptide(L)'
;MEDLQQLDARLGQLLAAVGDARRRHLARRIAIALRKSQAERIAAQQNPDGSAFEPRKPQPQLRGKRGRIKRMFESIRTRRHLKATSNADGATIGFSGRAGRIARVHQEGLIDAVNRRGLKVRYPVRTLLGFSPADLRTIRDTAIDHLGS
;
A
#
# COMPACT_ATOMS: atom_id res chain seq x y z
N MET A 1 36.35 -0.51 34.23
CA MET A 1 35.09 -1.22 34.51
C MET A 1 33.89 -0.28 34.42
N GLU A 2 34.00 0.94 34.95
CA GLU A 2 32.94 1.96 34.93
C GLU A 2 32.51 2.41 33.52
N ASP A 3 33.45 2.62 32.59
CA ASP A 3 33.13 2.93 31.18
C ASP A 3 32.32 1.82 30.48
N LEU A 4 32.61 0.56 30.81
CA LEU A 4 31.90 -0.58 30.23
C LEU A 4 30.46 -0.66 30.77
N GLN A 5 30.26 -0.31 32.05
CA GLN A 5 28.94 -0.23 32.68
C GLN A 5 28.11 0.95 32.15
N GLN A 6 28.73 2.10 31.90
CA GLN A 6 28.05 3.24 31.26
C GLN A 6 27.64 2.92 29.82
N LEU A 7 28.50 2.21 29.07
CA LEU A 7 28.19 1.75 27.74
C LEU A 7 27.03 0.73 27.75
N ASP A 8 27.05 -0.24 28.66
CA ASP A 8 26.00 -1.25 28.80
C ASP A 8 24.66 -0.63 29.23
N ALA A 9 24.67 0.35 30.13
CA ALA A 9 23.47 1.10 30.50
C ALA A 9 22.90 1.92 29.33
N ARG A 10 23.76 2.58 28.54
CA ARG A 10 23.34 3.28 27.32
C ARG A 10 22.80 2.33 26.26
N LEU A 11 23.45 1.20 26.03
CA LEU A 11 22.98 0.15 25.11
C LEU A 11 21.66 -0.45 25.57
N GLY A 12 21.53 -0.75 26.86
CA GLY A 12 20.28 -1.21 27.46
C GLY A 12 19.14 -0.20 27.28
N GLN A 13 19.42 1.10 27.44
CA GLN A 13 18.45 2.16 27.16
C GLN A 13 18.10 2.26 25.68
N LEU A 14 19.08 2.12 24.76
CA LEU A 14 18.81 2.11 23.32
C LEU A 14 18.01 0.87 22.88
N LEU A 15 18.33 -0.30 23.43
CA LEU A 15 17.60 -1.55 23.20
C LEU A 15 16.18 -1.47 23.77
N ALA A 16 16.00 -0.88 24.96
CA ALA A 16 14.70 -0.58 25.54
C ALA A 16 13.93 0.48 24.71
N ALA A 17 14.64 1.47 24.16
CA ALA A 17 14.12 2.48 23.25
C ALA A 17 13.76 1.91 21.86
N VAL A 18 14.07 0.65 21.56
CA VAL A 18 13.56 -0.08 20.39
C VAL A 18 12.77 -1.32 20.83
N GLY A 19 12.17 -1.26 22.01
CA GLY A 19 11.26 -2.29 22.50
C GLY A 19 10.02 -2.45 21.61
N ASP A 20 9.32 -3.58 21.78
CA ASP A 20 8.13 -3.97 21.04
C ASP A 20 7.08 -2.86 20.87
N ALA A 21 6.83 -2.07 21.93
CA ALA A 21 5.85 -1.00 21.90
C ALA A 21 6.24 0.13 20.92
N ARG A 22 7.51 0.55 20.94
CA ARG A 22 8.04 1.56 20.02
C ARG A 22 8.08 1.02 18.58
N ARG A 23 8.52 -0.24 18.36
CA ARG A 23 8.46 -0.87 17.03
C ARG A 23 7.03 -0.93 16.47
N ARG A 24 6.05 -1.33 17.29
CA ARG A 24 4.62 -1.32 16.92
C ARG A 24 4.12 0.09 16.59
N HIS A 25 4.58 1.11 17.32
CA HIS A 25 4.24 2.50 17.07
C HIS A 25 4.78 2.98 15.72
N LEU A 26 6.07 2.74 15.46
CA LEU A 26 6.71 3.03 14.17
C LEU A 26 5.99 2.33 13.01
N ALA A 27 5.80 1.01 13.14
CA ALA A 27 5.12 0.21 12.12
C ALA A 27 3.71 0.71 11.84
N ARG A 28 2.95 1.10 12.87
CA ARG A 28 1.61 1.67 12.71
C ARG A 28 1.64 3.01 11.94
N ARG A 29 2.59 3.90 12.27
CA ARG A 29 2.76 5.18 11.55
C ARG A 29 3.06 4.94 10.07
N ILE A 30 4.01 4.05 9.78
CA ILE A 30 4.37 3.65 8.41
C ILE A 30 3.17 3.07 7.67
N ALA A 31 2.44 2.12 8.28
CA ALA A 31 1.27 1.49 7.65
C ALA A 31 0.17 2.49 7.30
N ILE A 32 -0.08 3.48 8.16
CA ILE A 32 -1.08 4.53 7.91
C ILE A 32 -0.64 5.44 6.75
N ALA A 33 0.61 5.91 6.78
CA ALA A 33 1.17 6.80 5.77
C ALA A 33 1.18 6.14 4.38
N LEU A 34 1.72 4.93 4.30
CA LEU A 34 1.78 4.18 3.06
C LEU A 34 0.39 3.92 2.50
N ARG A 35 -0.59 3.50 3.32
CA ARG A 35 -1.95 3.26 2.82
C ARG A 35 -2.57 4.51 2.22
N LYS A 36 -2.36 5.67 2.85
CA LYS A 36 -2.82 6.96 2.32
C LYS A 36 -2.22 7.20 0.94
N SER A 37 -0.89 7.10 0.84
CA SER A 37 -0.17 7.27 -0.44
C SER A 37 -0.64 6.29 -1.52
N GLN A 38 -0.75 4.99 -1.20
CA GLN A 38 -1.29 3.99 -2.14
C GLN A 38 -2.69 4.36 -2.62
N ALA A 39 -3.58 4.79 -1.71
CA ALA A 39 -4.95 5.17 -2.06
C ALA A 39 -5.03 6.42 -2.94
N GLU A 40 -4.18 7.41 -2.69
CA GLU A 40 -4.05 8.65 -3.48
C GLU A 40 -3.50 8.36 -4.88
N ARG A 41 -2.43 7.57 -4.97
CA ARG A 41 -1.82 7.15 -6.23
C ARG A 41 -2.78 6.32 -7.10
N ILE A 42 -3.52 5.39 -6.49
CA ILE A 42 -4.56 4.62 -7.20
C ILE A 42 -5.69 5.55 -7.68
N ALA A 43 -6.06 6.57 -6.89
CA ALA A 43 -7.05 7.56 -7.32
C ALA A 43 -6.56 8.35 -8.55
N ALA A 44 -5.27 8.70 -8.58
CA ALA A 44 -4.60 9.35 -9.70
C ALA A 44 -4.41 8.44 -10.92
N GLN A 45 -4.67 7.12 -10.81
CA GLN A 45 -4.44 6.12 -11.86
C GLN A 45 -2.97 6.02 -12.28
N GLN A 46 -2.05 5.97 -11.31
CA GLN A 46 -0.61 5.92 -11.56
C GLN A 46 0.03 4.68 -10.94
N ASN A 47 1.08 4.17 -11.58
CA ASN A 47 2.00 3.17 -11.03
C ASN A 47 2.98 3.82 -10.03
N PRO A 48 3.70 3.03 -9.20
CA PRO A 48 4.66 3.55 -8.23
C PRO A 48 5.81 4.37 -8.82
N ASP A 49 6.16 4.11 -10.09
CA ASP A 49 7.16 4.87 -10.85
C ASP A 49 6.62 6.21 -11.41
N GLY A 50 5.32 6.49 -11.21
CA GLY A 50 4.65 7.68 -11.71
C GLY A 50 4.01 7.52 -13.09
N SER A 51 4.25 6.42 -13.81
CA SER A 51 3.61 6.17 -15.10
C SER A 51 2.11 6.00 -14.96
N ALA A 52 1.33 6.41 -15.96
CA ALA A 52 -0.12 6.21 -15.95
C ALA A 52 -0.46 4.71 -16.04
N PHE A 53 -1.54 4.30 -15.39
CA PHE A 53 -2.12 2.98 -15.62
C PHE A 53 -2.58 2.84 -17.07
N GLU A 54 -2.45 1.61 -17.58
CA GLU A 54 -3.00 1.27 -18.88
C GLU A 54 -4.50 1.63 -18.93
N PRO A 55 -4.96 2.37 -19.96
CA PRO A 55 -6.36 2.75 -20.08
C PRO A 55 -7.31 1.54 -20.10
N ARG A 56 -8.54 1.75 -19.62
CA ARG A 56 -9.58 0.73 -19.75
C ARG A 56 -10.03 0.67 -21.21
N LYS A 57 -10.24 -0.54 -21.75
CA LYS A 57 -10.90 -0.69 -23.05
C LYS A 57 -12.20 0.12 -23.07
N PRO A 58 -12.47 0.92 -24.13
CA PRO A 58 -13.69 1.69 -24.24
C PRO A 58 -14.89 0.76 -24.05
N GLN A 59 -15.74 1.06 -23.08
CA GLN A 59 -17.01 0.35 -22.98
C GLN A 59 -17.93 0.92 -24.05
N PRO A 60 -18.63 0.07 -24.84
CA PRO A 60 -19.69 0.55 -25.71
C PRO A 60 -20.62 1.40 -24.85
N GLN A 61 -20.98 2.59 -25.34
CA GLN A 61 -21.80 3.52 -24.59
C GLN A 61 -23.06 2.77 -24.15
N LEU A 62 -23.15 2.47 -22.85
CA LEU A 62 -24.39 1.96 -22.26
C LEU A 62 -25.41 3.07 -22.48
N ARG A 63 -26.24 2.92 -23.51
CA ARG A 63 -27.27 3.90 -23.91
C ARG A 63 -27.97 4.39 -22.62
N GLY A 64 -27.80 5.67 -22.30
CA GLY A 64 -28.39 6.31 -21.12
C GLY A 64 -27.49 6.57 -19.90
N LYS A 65 -26.21 6.18 -19.90
CA LYS A 65 -25.27 6.49 -18.77
C LYS A 65 -24.11 7.42 -19.17
N ARG A 66 -24.39 8.45 -19.97
CA ARG A 66 -23.45 9.56 -20.21
C ARG A 66 -23.05 10.16 -18.85
N GLY A 67 -21.74 10.19 -18.55
CA GLY A 67 -21.18 10.83 -17.35
C GLY A 67 -21.01 9.96 -16.09
N ARG A 68 -21.46 8.69 -16.06
CA ARG A 68 -21.46 7.85 -14.84
C ARG A 68 -20.45 6.69 -14.86
N ILE A 69 -19.39 6.80 -15.66
CA ILE A 69 -18.30 5.81 -15.63
C ILE A 69 -17.35 6.20 -14.49
N LYS A 70 -17.46 5.48 -13.38
CA LYS A 70 -16.53 5.62 -12.25
C LYS A 70 -15.10 5.36 -12.69
N ARG A 71 -14.16 6.10 -12.10
CA ARG A 71 -12.72 5.85 -12.28
C ARG A 71 -12.38 4.44 -11.82
N MET A 72 -11.38 3.83 -12.44
CA MET A 72 -10.97 2.46 -12.11
C MET A 72 -10.52 2.39 -10.65
N PHE A 73 -10.81 1.27 -9.98
CA PHE A 73 -10.41 1.02 -8.58
C PHE A 73 -10.91 2.02 -7.52
N GLU A 74 -11.84 2.92 -7.88
CA GLU A 74 -12.38 3.93 -6.97
C GLU A 74 -12.96 3.34 -5.68
N SER A 75 -13.61 2.18 -5.78
CA SER A 75 -14.16 1.48 -4.61
C SER A 75 -13.08 0.74 -3.81
N ILE A 76 -12.16 0.03 -4.46
CA ILE A 76 -11.21 -0.84 -3.75
C ILE A 76 -10.09 -0.06 -3.04
N ARG A 77 -9.77 1.17 -3.47
CA ARG A 77 -8.81 2.04 -2.77
C ARG A 77 -9.29 2.53 -1.40
N THR A 78 -10.58 2.38 -1.09
CA THR A 78 -11.15 2.86 0.17
C THR A 78 -10.70 2.02 1.37
N ARG A 79 -10.78 2.59 2.58
CA ARG A 79 -10.43 1.92 3.85
C ARG A 79 -11.20 0.61 4.10
N ARG A 80 -12.36 0.45 3.45
CA ARG A 80 -13.15 -0.78 3.51
C ARG A 80 -12.37 -1.96 2.93
N HIS A 81 -11.61 -1.73 1.87
CA HIS A 81 -10.96 -2.77 1.08
C HIS A 81 -9.44 -2.78 1.21
N LEU A 82 -8.81 -1.61 1.15
CA LEU A 82 -7.37 -1.42 1.37
C LEU A 82 -7.08 -1.27 2.87
N LYS A 83 -6.49 -2.30 3.46
CA LYS A 83 -6.19 -2.43 4.87
C LYS A 83 -4.73 -2.08 5.15
N ALA A 84 -4.51 -1.54 6.34
CA ALA A 84 -3.20 -1.31 6.92
C ALA A 84 -3.21 -1.97 8.29
N THR A 85 -2.27 -2.88 8.52
CA THR A 85 -2.06 -3.57 9.79
C THR A 85 -0.60 -3.43 10.19
N SER A 86 -0.30 -3.58 11.46
CA SER A 86 1.05 -3.43 11.99
C SER A 86 1.21 -4.24 13.28
N ASN A 87 2.38 -4.82 13.47
CA ASN A 87 2.79 -5.49 14.71
C ASN A 87 4.23 -5.05 15.08
N ALA A 88 4.89 -5.77 15.99
CA ALA A 88 6.26 -5.45 16.38
C ALA A 88 7.30 -5.79 15.29
N ASP A 89 6.92 -6.61 14.31
CA ASP A 89 7.78 -7.10 13.23
C ASP A 89 7.68 -6.20 12.00
N GLY A 90 6.57 -5.47 11.83
CA GLY A 90 6.45 -4.49 10.77
C GLY A 90 5.05 -4.04 10.42
N ALA A 91 4.97 -3.40 9.25
CA ALA A 91 3.77 -2.84 8.66
C ALA A 91 3.34 -3.67 7.45
N THR A 92 2.05 -3.90 7.29
CA THR A 92 1.48 -4.60 6.14
C THR A 92 0.32 -3.81 5.55
N ILE A 93 0.30 -3.71 4.22
CA ILE A 93 -0.81 -3.13 3.47
C ILE A 93 -1.26 -4.13 2.44
N GLY A 94 -2.58 -4.29 2.35
CA GLY A 94 -3.15 -5.25 1.42
C GLY A 94 -4.63 -5.02 1.19
N PHE A 95 -5.14 -5.65 0.14
CA PHE A 95 -6.56 -5.65 -0.16
C PHE A 95 -7.23 -6.89 0.44
N SER A 96 -8.47 -6.75 0.89
CA SER A 96 -9.24 -7.82 1.52
C SER A 96 -10.38 -8.35 0.64
N GLY A 97 -10.73 -9.62 0.81
CA GLY A 97 -11.84 -10.28 0.12
C GLY A 97 -11.76 -10.19 -1.41
N ARG A 98 -12.90 -9.94 -2.06
CA ARG A 98 -12.98 -9.81 -3.52
C ARG A 98 -12.10 -8.69 -4.08
N ALA A 99 -11.89 -7.61 -3.33
CA ALA A 99 -10.99 -6.54 -3.74
C ALA A 99 -9.55 -7.03 -3.86
N GLY A 100 -9.12 -7.95 -2.98
CA GLY A 100 -7.82 -8.62 -3.05
C GLY A 100 -7.64 -9.43 -4.33
N ARG A 101 -8.63 -10.24 -4.71
CA ARG A 101 -8.60 -10.98 -5.97
C ARG A 101 -8.45 -10.04 -7.17
N ILE A 102 -9.27 -8.99 -7.24
CA ILE A 102 -9.21 -8.02 -8.34
C ILE A 102 -7.85 -7.34 -8.37
N ALA A 103 -7.36 -6.89 -7.20
CA ALA A 103 -6.08 -6.22 -7.12
C ALA A 103 -4.94 -7.12 -7.58
N ARG A 104 -4.94 -8.40 -7.17
CA ARG A 104 -3.96 -9.40 -7.60
C ARG A 104 -3.95 -9.61 -9.10
N VAL A 105 -5.12 -9.76 -9.73
CA VAL A 105 -5.23 -9.93 -11.18
C VAL A 105 -4.57 -8.77 -11.93
N HIS A 106 -4.76 -7.55 -11.44
CA HIS A 106 -4.15 -6.36 -12.03
C HIS A 106 -2.68 -6.18 -11.66
N GLN A 107 -2.29 -6.50 -10.43
CA GLN A 107 -0.91 -6.41 -9.95
C GLN A 107 0.02 -7.33 -10.75
N GLU A 108 -0.43 -8.56 -11.03
CA GLU A 108 0.37 -9.60 -11.67
C GLU A 108 0.03 -9.80 -13.16
N GLY A 109 -0.94 -9.05 -13.71
CA GLY A 109 -1.35 -9.17 -15.11
C GLY A 109 -1.96 -10.55 -15.45
N LEU A 110 -2.76 -11.08 -14.54
CA LEU A 110 -3.34 -12.44 -14.67
C LEU A 110 -4.48 -12.49 -15.68
N ILE A 111 -4.89 -13.72 -15.98
CA ILE A 111 -6.08 -14.02 -16.77
C ILE A 111 -7.28 -14.15 -15.83
N ASP A 112 -8.38 -13.42 -16.09
CA ASP A 112 -9.64 -13.57 -15.35
C ASP A 112 -10.84 -13.42 -16.28
N ALA A 113 -12.02 -13.83 -15.81
CA ALA A 113 -13.26 -13.77 -16.58
C ALA A 113 -13.83 -12.35 -16.63
N VAL A 114 -14.16 -11.87 -17.83
CA VAL A 114 -14.72 -10.51 -18.05
C VAL A 114 -16.24 -10.47 -18.10
N ASN A 115 -16.90 -11.63 -18.26
CA ASN A 115 -18.34 -11.73 -18.35
C ASN A 115 -18.86 -13.03 -17.71
N ARG A 116 -20.18 -13.13 -17.53
CA ARG A 116 -20.85 -14.32 -16.98
C ARG A 116 -20.75 -15.55 -17.88
N ARG A 117 -20.43 -15.38 -19.17
CA ARG A 117 -20.28 -16.45 -20.16
C ARG A 117 -18.87 -17.07 -20.14
N GLY A 118 -18.00 -16.63 -19.23
CA GLY A 118 -16.67 -17.22 -19.04
C GLY A 118 -15.61 -16.75 -20.04
N LEU A 119 -15.84 -15.67 -20.79
CA LEU A 119 -14.79 -15.08 -21.62
C LEU A 119 -13.63 -14.64 -20.73
N LYS A 120 -12.44 -15.19 -20.96
CA LYS A 120 -11.23 -14.88 -20.21
C LYS A 120 -10.33 -13.98 -21.03
N VAL A 121 -9.72 -12.99 -20.38
CA VAL A 121 -8.70 -12.14 -21.00
C VAL A 121 -7.53 -11.96 -20.05
N ARG A 122 -6.34 -11.76 -20.62
CA ARG A 122 -5.19 -11.29 -19.84
C ARG A 122 -5.38 -9.80 -19.53
N TYR A 123 -5.20 -9.43 -18.27
CA TYR A 123 -5.23 -8.05 -17.84
C TYR A 123 -3.85 -7.41 -17.97
N PRO A 124 -3.76 -6.14 -18.41
CA PRO A 124 -2.50 -5.41 -18.35
C PRO A 124 -2.17 -5.07 -16.90
N VAL A 125 -0.87 -5.08 -16.60
CA VAL A 125 -0.33 -4.82 -15.27
C VAL A 125 -0.66 -3.39 -14.84
N ARG A 126 -1.22 -3.26 -13.65
CA ARG A 126 -1.42 -1.99 -12.94
C ARG A 126 -0.97 -2.23 -11.51
N THR A 127 0.14 -1.65 -11.13
CA THR A 127 0.80 -1.90 -9.86
C THR A 127 0.09 -1.13 -8.75
N LEU A 128 -0.93 -1.75 -8.15
CA LEU A 128 -1.77 -1.17 -7.11
C LEU A 128 -1.05 -1.11 -5.77
N LEU A 129 -0.23 -2.11 -5.46
CA LEU A 129 0.65 -2.12 -4.28
C LEU A 129 2.09 -2.01 -4.75
N GLY A 130 2.81 -1.02 -4.23
CA GLY A 130 4.23 -0.85 -4.49
C GLY A 130 4.74 0.49 -3.96
N PHE A 131 6.03 0.57 -3.68
CA PHE A 131 6.64 1.77 -3.14
C PHE A 131 7.03 2.73 -4.25
N SER A 132 6.53 3.96 -4.19
CA SER A 132 7.08 5.07 -4.96
C SER A 132 8.35 5.61 -4.31
N PRO A 133 9.17 6.40 -5.02
CA PRO A 133 10.29 7.11 -4.41
C PRO A 133 9.87 7.99 -3.22
N ALA A 134 8.66 8.57 -3.26
CA ALA A 134 8.11 9.34 -2.16
C ALA A 134 7.79 8.46 -0.95
N ASP A 135 7.22 7.27 -1.16
CA ASP A 135 6.95 6.31 -0.08
C ASP A 135 8.23 5.90 0.64
N LEU A 136 9.30 5.61 -0.11
CA LEU A 136 10.58 5.21 0.46
C LEU A 136 11.19 6.32 1.33
N ARG A 137 11.07 7.58 0.89
CA ARG A 137 11.47 8.74 1.71
C ARG A 137 10.63 8.84 2.98
N THR A 138 9.30 8.78 2.86
CA THR A 138 8.42 8.84 4.04
C THR A 138 8.70 7.72 5.04
N ILE A 139 8.96 6.49 4.58
CA ILE A 139 9.36 5.38 5.46
C ILE A 139 10.66 5.73 6.20
N ARG A 140 11.68 6.16 5.45
CA ARG A 140 13.00 6.51 6.00
C ARG A 140 12.89 7.63 7.03
N ASP A 141 12.26 8.74 6.67
CA ASP A 141 12.15 9.93 7.52
C ASP A 141 11.37 9.60 8.80
N THR A 142 10.27 8.85 8.67
CA THR A 142 9.48 8.37 9.83
C THR A 142 10.32 7.49 10.76
N ALA A 143 11.21 6.65 10.22
CA ALA A 143 12.08 5.79 11.01
C ALA A 143 13.17 6.59 11.73
N ILE A 144 13.82 7.54 11.03
CA ILE A 144 14.85 8.42 11.61
C ILE A 144 14.24 9.25 12.75
N ASP A 145 13.11 9.91 12.50
CA ASP A 145 12.40 10.71 13.51
C ASP A 145 12.04 9.87 14.75
N HIS A 146 11.65 8.61 14.54
CA HIS A 146 11.25 7.73 15.62
C HIS A 146 12.42 7.22 16.46
N LEU A 147 13.63 7.11 15.88
CA LEU A 147 14.84 6.72 16.60
C LEU A 147 15.51 7.91 17.29
N GLY A 148 15.35 9.11 16.75
CA GLY A 148 15.83 10.36 17.35
C GLY A 148 14.94 10.93 18.47
N SER A 149 13.84 10.25 18.81
CA SER A 149 12.88 10.62 19.88
C SER A 149 12.83 9.62 21.04
#